data_AF-A0A4Z2ECR5-F1
#
_entry.id   AF-A0A4Z2ECR5-F1
#
_cell.length_a   1.000
_cell.length_b   1.000
_cell.length_c   1.000
_cell.angle_alpha   90.00
_cell.angle_beta   90.00
_cell.angle_gamma   90.00
#
_symmetry.space_group_name_H-M   'P 1'
#
loop_
_entity.id
_entity.type
_entity.pdbx_description
1 polymer ?
#
loop_
_entity_poly.entity_id
_entity_poly.type
_entity_poly.pdbx_seq_one_letter_code
_entity_poly.pdbx_strand_id
1 'polypeptide(L)' 'MDNKVDKDLPEAPRATQIGVYLDYVGNTVAYYAISETMELIHRFKAQFTEPVYAGFGVGSSVTLCKLKQNTTPG' A
#
# COMPACT_ATOMS: atom_id res chain seq x y z
N MET A 1 3.60 -11.33 -21.22
CA MET A 1 3.20 -10.24 -20.29
C MET A 1 3.68 -10.69 -18.93
N ASP A 2 4.96 -10.47 -18.70
CA ASP A 2 5.73 -11.21 -17.70
C ASP A 2 6.07 -10.20 -16.61
N ASN A 3 5.07 -9.85 -15.79
CA ASN A 3 5.22 -8.88 -14.70
C ASN A 3 5.47 -9.56 -13.34
N LYS A 4 5.79 -10.85 -13.33
CA LYS A 4 6.19 -11.56 -12.11
C LYS A 4 7.66 -11.30 -11.83
N VAL A 5 7.94 -10.14 -11.26
CA VAL A 5 9.20 -9.87 -10.58
C VAL A 5 8.94 -10.07 -9.09
N ASP A 6 9.38 -11.22 -8.57
CA ASP A 6 9.43 -11.43 -7.13
C ASP A 6 10.60 -10.60 -6.60
N LYS A 7 10.30 -9.64 -5.72
CA LYS A 7 11.30 -8.79 -5.09
C LYS A 7 11.28 -9.05 -3.59
N ASP A 8 12.33 -9.69 -3.10
CA ASP A 8 12.54 -9.87 -1.68
C ASP A 8 12.84 -8.51 -1.02
N LEU A 9 12.18 -8.25 0.11
CA LEU A 9 12.37 -7.06 0.94
C LEU A 9 12.84 -7.48 2.33
N PRO A 10 14.11 -7.90 2.49
CA PRO A 10 14.62 -8.47 3.74
C PRO A 10 14.62 -7.48 4.91
N GLU A 11 14.66 -6.18 4.61
CA GLU A 11 14.64 -5.09 5.60
C GLU A 11 13.23 -4.53 5.84
N ALA A 12 12.19 -5.09 5.21
CA ALA A 12 10.83 -4.62 5.44
C ALA A 12 10.41 -4.88 6.89
N PRO A 13 9.88 -3.87 7.61
CA PRO A 13 9.38 -4.07 8.96
C PRO A 13 8.21 -5.05 8.95
N ARG A 14 8.14 -5.89 9.99
CA ARG A 14 6.99 -6.77 10.21
C ARG A 14 5.80 -5.94 10.67
N ALA A 15 4.71 -5.99 9.91
CA ALA A 15 3.48 -5.26 10.23
C ALA A 15 2.25 -6.15 10.08
N THR A 16 1.26 -5.94 10.95
CA THR A 16 -0.06 -6.56 10.86
C THR A 16 -1.04 -5.69 10.07
N GLN A 17 -0.73 -4.40 9.91
CA GLN A 17 -1.50 -3.43 9.15
C GLN A 17 -0.62 -2.80 8.07
N ILE A 18 -1.12 -2.80 6.84
CA ILE A 18 -0.43 -2.22 5.68
C ILE A 18 -1.23 -1.03 5.18
N GLY A 19 -0.58 0.12 5.09
CA GLY A 19 -1.09 1.29 4.40
C GLY A 19 -0.71 1.24 2.93
N VAL A 20 -1.67 1.49 2.04
CA VAL A 20 -1.41 1.58 0.60
C VAL A 20 -1.84 2.95 0.13
N TYR A 21 -0.88 3.68 -0.46
CA TYR A 21 -1.11 5.01 -1.02
C TYR A 21 -0.94 4.96 -2.53
N LEU A 22 -1.95 5.43 -3.26
CA LEU A 22 -1.95 5.55 -4.71
C LEU A 22 -1.92 7.04 -5.08
N ASP A 23 -0.84 7.48 -5.70
CA ASP A 23 -0.77 8.73 -6.43
C ASP A 23 -0.93 8.44 -7.91
N TYR A 24 -2.17 8.58 -8.39
CA TYR A 24 -2.53 8.27 -9.76
C TYR A 24 -1.87 9.24 -10.75
N VAL A 25 -1.85 10.54 -10.44
CA VAL A 25 -1.26 11.57 -11.31
C VAL A 25 0.27 11.46 -11.29
N GLY A 26 0.85 11.22 -10.11
CA GLY A 26 2.28 11.01 -9.92
C GLY A 26 2.78 9.60 -10.29
N ASN A 27 1.91 8.74 -10.86
CA ASN A 27 2.28 7.42 -11.36
C ASN A 27 3.02 6.55 -10.31
N THR A 28 2.58 6.63 -9.06
CA THR A 28 3.29 6.04 -7.92
C THR A 28 2.34 5.31 -6.99
N VAL A 29 2.76 4.14 -6.52
CA VAL A 29 2.15 3.46 -5.36
C VAL A 29 3.20 3.28 -4.27
N ALA A 30 2.81 3.55 -3.03
CA ALA A 30 3.65 3.34 -1.87
C ALA A 30 2.95 2.45 -0.83
N TYR A 31 3.70 1.52 -0.26
CA TYR A 31 3.29 0.60 0.79
C TYR A 31 3.96 0.98 2.09
N TYR A 32 3.19 0.99 3.17
CA TYR A 32 3.64 1.39 4.49
C TYR A 32 3.32 0.32 5.52
N ALA A 33 4.24 0.07 6.43
CA ALA A 33 3.98 -0.64 7.68
C ALA A 33 3.34 0.35 8.64
N ILE A 34 2.17 -0.02 9.15
CA ILE A 34 1.43 0.80 10.11
C ILE A 34 1.62 0.19 11.50
N SER A 35 2.23 0.95 12.40
CA SER A 35 2.37 0.64 13.82
C SER A 35 2.08 1.91 14.63
N GLU A 36 2.96 2.28 15.56
CA GLU A 36 2.99 3.63 16.16
C GLU A 36 3.45 4.68 15.14
N THR A 37 4.30 4.28 14.19
CA THR A 37 4.83 5.09 13.10
C THR A 37 4.35 4.55 11.75
N MET A 38 4.38 5.40 10.71
CA MET A 38 4.17 4.96 9.33
C MET A 38 5.53 4.81 8.64
N GLU A 39 5.97 3.58 8.44
CA GLU A 39 7.27 3.26 7.83
C GLU A 39 7.11 2.82 6.38
N LEU A 40 7.89 3.41 5.46
CA LEU A 40 7.82 3.07 4.04
C LEU A 40 8.46 1.69 3.80
N ILE A 41 7.66 0.72 3.35
CA ILE A 41 8.13 -0.63 2.96
C ILE A 41 8.69 -0.58 1.54
N HIS A 42 7.88 -0.11 0.61
CA HIS A 42 8.26 -0.07 -0.79
C HIS A 42 7.47 1.00 -1.55
N ARG A 43 8.11 1.58 -2.55
CA ARG A 43 7.47 2.48 -3.51
C ARG A 43 7.83 2.02 -4.90
N PHE A 44 6.82 1.81 -5.72
CA PHE A 44 7.02 1.56 -7.14
C PHE A 44 6.42 2.70 -7.96
N LYS A 45 7.07 2.97 -9.08
CA LYS A 45 6.58 3.89 -10.10
C LYS A 45 6.08 3.08 -11.29
N ALA A 46 4.88 3.39 -11.75
CA ALA A 46 4.28 2.76 -12.91
C ALA A 46 3.41 3.77 -13.64
N GLN A 47 3.48 3.77 -14.97
CA GLN A 47 2.59 4.58 -15.78
C GLN A 47 1.21 3.92 -15.84
N PHE A 48 0.21 4.54 -15.23
CA PHE A 48 -1.16 4.02 -15.27
C PHE A 48 -1.85 4.48 -16.55
N THR A 49 -2.15 3.54 -17.45
CA THR A 49 -2.93 3.81 -18.68
C THR A 49 -4.40 3.46 -18.53
N GLU A 50 -4.76 2.77 -17.45
CA GLU A 50 -6.10 2.26 -17.16
C GLU A 50 -6.47 2.55 -15.69
N PRO A 51 -7.76 2.43 -15.32
CA PRO A 51 -8.18 2.54 -13.92
C PRO A 51 -7.49 1.49 -13.05
N VAL A 52 -6.99 1.93 -11.90
CA VAL A 52 -6.32 1.06 -10.92
C VAL A 52 -7.33 0.62 -9.86
N TYR A 53 -7.36 -0.67 -9.57
CA TYR A 53 -8.23 -1.26 -8.56
C TYR A 53 -7.40 -1.91 -7.45
N ALA A 54 -7.93 -1.90 -6.23
CA ALA A 54 -7.31 -2.61 -5.11
C ALA A 54 -7.47 -4.13 -5.29
N GLY A 55 -6.36 -4.86 -5.26
CA GLY A 55 -6.33 -6.33 -5.31
C GLY A 55 -5.70 -6.90 -4.05
N PHE A 56 -6.28 -7.98 -3.51
CA PHE A 56 -5.79 -8.66 -2.32
C PHE A 56 -5.59 -10.15 -2.63
N GLY A 57 -4.35 -10.63 -2.55
CA GLY A 57 -4.03 -12.05 -2.57
C GLY A 57 -3.75 -12.52 -1.14
N VAL A 58 -4.63 -13.35 -0.58
CA VAL A 58 -4.57 -13.73 0.85
C VAL A 58 -4.56 -15.24 1.02
N GLY A 59 -3.70 -15.73 1.92
CA GLY A 59 -3.72 -17.12 2.40
C GLY A 59 -4.56 -17.32 3.66
N SER A 60 -5.06 -16.23 4.26
CA SER A 60 -5.88 -16.23 5.47
C SER A 60 -7.03 -15.22 5.34
N SER A 61 -6.99 -14.10 6.07
CA SER A 61 -8.03 -13.07 6.08
C SER A 61 -7.43 -11.67 6.10
N VAL A 62 -8.11 -10.74 5.43
CA VAL A 62 -7.81 -9.30 5.47
C VAL A 62 -9.09 -8.54 5.74
N THR A 63 -8.97 -7.39 6.39
CA THR A 63 -10.11 -6.49 6.64
C THR A 63 -9.67 -5.07 6.32
N LEU A 64 -10.55 -4.33 5.64
CA LEU A 64 -10.31 -2.92 5.37
C LEU A 64 -10.53 -2.09 6.64
N CYS A 65 -9.47 -1.42 7.07
CA CYS A 65 -9.55 -0.48 8.19
C CYS A 65 -10.21 0.82 7.73
N LYS A 66 -11.18 1.32 8.50
CA LYS A 66 -11.73 2.66 8.27
C LYS A 66 -10.72 3.68 8.76
N LEU A 67 -10.26 4.56 7.89
CA LEU A 67 -9.44 5.69 8.30
C LEU A 67 -10.31 6.60 9.18
N LYS A 68 -9.90 6.82 10.43
CA LYS A 68 -10.51 7.89 11.23
C LYS A 68 -10.10 9.21 10.60
N GLN A 69 -11.05 9.88 9.95
CA GLN A 69 -10.85 11.28 9.60
C GLN A 69 -10.81 12.06 10.90
N ASN A 70 -9.68 12.73 11.16
CA ASN A 70 -9.60 13.70 12.25
C ASN A 70 -10.38 14.93 11.81
N THR A 71 -11.70 14.88 11.89
CA THR A 71 -12.55 16.03 11.63
C THR A 71 -12.36 17.00 12.78
N THR A 72 -11.58 18.06 12.59
CA THR A 72 -11.59 19.22 13.48
C THR A 72 -12.99 19.83 13.40
N PRO A 73 -13.77 19.88 14.50
CA PRO A 73 -15.02 20.63 14.50
C PRO A 73 -14.66 22.10 14.39
N GLY A 74 -15.16 22.76 13.33
CA GLY A 74 -15.13 24.21 13.19
C GLY A 74 -16.20 24.89 14.03
#